data_AF-A0A967M4C7-F1
#
_entry.id   AF-A0A967M4C7-F1
#
_cell.length_a   1.000
_cell.length_b   1.000
_cell.length_c   1.000
_cell.angle_alpha   90.00
_cell.angle_beta   90.00
_cell.angle_gamma   90.00
#
_symmetry.space_group_name_H-M   'P 1'
#
loop_
_entity.id
_entity.type
_entity.pdbx_description
1 polymer ?
#
loop_
_entity_poly.entity_id
_entity_poly.type
_entity_poly.pdbx_seq_one_letter_code
_entity_poly.pdbx_strand_id
1 'polypeptide(L)'
;ARFPGSDPVLTPEMKSTGEVMGIDRDFATAYAKSQIAEGTRLPEGGTLFVSVKDSDKGHILEPVKMLVERGFRVVATGGTQKYLAEAGVPVERVNKVAEGRRHIVDMIVDGEIALIFNTTEGWQSHKDSQ
;
A
#
# COMPACT_ATOMS: atom_id res chain seq x y z
N ALA A 1 -13.68 13.28 -0.30
CA ALA A 1 -13.24 13.22 -1.72
C ALA A 1 -14.19 14.05 -2.59
N ARG A 2 -13.69 14.72 -3.63
CA ARG A 2 -14.52 15.56 -4.53
C ARG A 2 -15.44 14.75 -5.46
N PHE A 3 -15.07 13.50 -5.78
CA PHE A 3 -15.83 12.62 -6.68
C PHE A 3 -16.05 11.23 -6.05
N PRO A 4 -17.07 11.05 -5.20
CA PRO A 4 -17.43 9.73 -4.68
C PRO A 4 -17.82 8.78 -5.81
N GLY A 5 -17.31 7.53 -5.79
CA GLY A 5 -17.60 6.51 -6.79
C GLY A 5 -16.68 6.52 -8.02
N SER A 6 -15.79 7.50 -8.17
CA SER A 6 -14.74 7.44 -9.18
C SER A 6 -13.58 6.55 -8.72
N ASP A 7 -13.02 5.76 -9.63
CA ASP A 7 -11.86 4.92 -9.36
C ASP A 7 -10.59 5.77 -9.11
N PRO A 8 -9.99 5.71 -7.91
CA PRO A 8 -8.77 6.45 -7.55
C PRO A 8 -7.50 5.89 -8.20
N VAL A 9 -7.58 4.77 -8.94
CA VAL A 9 -6.44 4.15 -9.60
C VAL A 9 -5.83 5.08 -10.67
N LEU A 10 -4.50 5.09 -10.70
CA LEU A 10 -3.71 5.77 -11.70
C LEU A 10 -3.90 5.10 -13.07
N THR A 11 -4.20 5.92 -14.07
CA THR A 11 -4.44 5.50 -15.45
C THR A 11 -3.47 6.21 -16.39
N PRO A 12 -3.34 5.75 -17.65
CA PRO A 12 -2.60 6.50 -18.67
C PRO A 12 -3.14 7.93 -18.88
N GLU A 13 -4.43 8.16 -18.57
CA GLU A 13 -5.05 9.48 -18.59
C GLU A 13 -4.80 10.24 -17.28
N MET A 14 -4.44 11.52 -17.39
CA MET A 14 -4.19 12.42 -16.27
C MET A 14 -5.50 12.82 -15.59
N LYS A 15 -5.61 12.52 -14.28
CA LYS A 15 -6.73 12.93 -13.42
C LYS A 15 -6.35 14.01 -12.39
N SER A 16 -5.07 14.37 -12.28
CA SER A 16 -4.57 15.33 -11.28
C SER A 16 -4.96 16.76 -11.63
N THR A 17 -5.24 17.57 -10.60
CA THR A 17 -5.68 18.98 -10.76
C THR A 17 -4.62 19.99 -10.33
N GLY A 18 -3.50 19.55 -9.76
CA GLY A 18 -2.45 20.42 -9.25
C GLY A 18 -1.17 19.63 -8.95
N GLU A 19 -0.12 20.37 -8.60
CA GLU A 19 1.22 19.85 -8.32
C GLU A 19 1.86 20.62 -7.17
N VAL A 20 2.83 19.99 -6.52
CA VAL A 20 3.63 20.57 -5.43
C VAL A 20 5.11 20.28 -5.69
N MET A 21 5.99 21.14 -5.18
CA MET A 21 7.44 20.99 -5.35
C MET A 21 8.13 20.91 -3.99
N GLY A 22 8.87 19.82 -3.77
CA GLY A 22 9.81 19.69 -2.66
C GLY A 22 11.24 19.99 -3.13
N ILE A 23 11.94 20.90 -2.45
CA ILE A 23 13.31 21.29 -2.79
C ILE A 23 14.24 20.94 -1.63
N ASP A 24 15.26 20.13 -1.92
CA ASP A 24 16.38 19.86 -1.03
C ASP A 24 17.61 19.42 -1.85
N ARG A 25 18.78 19.35 -1.21
CA ARG A 25 20.01 18.80 -1.79
C ARG A 25 19.98 17.27 -1.85
N ASP A 26 19.22 16.65 -0.94
CA ASP A 26 19.03 15.21 -0.86
C ASP A 26 17.67 14.79 -1.45
N PHE A 27 17.65 13.72 -2.24
CA PHE A 27 16.44 13.25 -2.90
C PHE A 27 15.36 12.80 -1.91
N ALA A 28 15.73 12.01 -0.89
CA ALA A 28 14.76 11.49 0.07
C ALA A 28 14.08 12.63 0.84
N THR A 29 14.87 13.65 1.22
CA THR A 29 14.37 14.85 1.89
C THR A 29 13.50 15.71 0.97
N ALA A 30 13.89 15.90 -0.30
CA ALA A 30 13.09 16.61 -1.28
C ALA A 30 11.74 15.92 -1.54
N TYR A 31 11.75 14.58 -1.65
CA TYR A 31 10.54 13.78 -1.82
C TYR A 31 9.64 13.81 -0.58
N ALA A 32 10.21 13.68 0.63
CA ALA A 32 9.43 13.82 1.86
C ALA A 32 8.74 15.21 1.95
N LYS A 33 9.44 16.27 1.53
CA LYS A 33 8.85 17.62 1.44
C LYS A 33 7.70 17.69 0.44
N SER A 34 7.81 17.06 -0.73
CA SER A 34 6.71 17.05 -1.71
C SER A 34 5.49 16.30 -1.17
N GLN A 35 5.67 15.15 -0.51
CA GLN A 35 4.56 14.41 0.08
C GLN A 35 3.84 15.22 1.17
N ILE A 36 4.59 15.90 2.03
CA ILE A 36 4.02 16.79 3.07
C ILE A 36 3.27 17.96 2.42
N ALA A 37 3.83 18.57 1.36
CA ALA A 37 3.21 19.68 0.65
C ALA A 37 1.90 19.28 -0.05
N GLU A 38 1.79 18.05 -0.55
CA GLU A 38 0.55 17.48 -1.10
C GLU A 38 -0.51 17.22 -0.01
N GLY A 39 -0.11 17.27 1.27
CA GLY A 39 -0.97 17.02 2.43
C GLY A 39 -0.92 15.58 2.93
N THR A 40 -0.02 14.75 2.42
CA THR A 40 0.19 13.39 2.91
C THR A 40 0.94 13.42 4.23
N ARG A 41 0.40 12.75 5.24
CA ARG A 41 1.10 12.46 6.50
C ARG A 41 1.42 10.98 6.53
N LEU A 42 2.70 10.65 6.42
CA LEU A 42 3.13 9.27 6.50
C LEU A 42 3.01 8.78 7.96
N PRO A 43 2.47 7.57 8.18
CA PRO A 43 2.46 6.97 9.50
C PRO A 43 3.89 6.63 9.94
N GLU A 44 4.17 6.77 11.24
CA GLU A 44 5.44 6.35 11.85
C GLU A 44 5.38 4.93 12.43
N GLY A 45 4.20 4.33 12.44
CA GLY A 45 3.95 2.97 12.92
C GLY A 45 2.52 2.52 12.64
N GLY A 46 2.16 1.32 13.10
CA GLY A 46 0.83 0.73 12.91
C GLY A 46 0.87 -0.52 12.05
N THR A 47 -0.20 -0.78 11.30
CA THR A 47 -0.31 -1.98 10.45
C THR A 47 -0.12 -1.62 8.98
N LEU A 48 0.83 -2.28 8.32
CA LEU A 48 1.06 -2.24 6.88
C LEU A 48 0.27 -3.38 6.22
N PHE A 49 -0.57 -3.04 5.25
CA PHE A 49 -1.16 -4.02 4.34
C PHE A 49 -0.32 -4.15 3.06
N VAL A 50 0.01 -5.37 2.66
CA VAL A 50 0.76 -5.65 1.42
C VAL A 50 -0.01 -6.63 0.53
N SER A 51 -0.35 -6.20 -0.67
CA SER A 51 -0.94 -7.06 -1.70
C SER A 51 -0.44 -6.63 -3.06
N VAL A 52 0.60 -7.31 -3.54
CA VAL A 52 1.28 -7.00 -4.79
C VAL A 52 1.16 -8.14 -5.78
N LYS A 53 1.30 -7.81 -7.06
CA LYS A 53 1.45 -8.78 -8.15
C LYS A 53 2.77 -9.54 -8.05
N ASP A 54 2.84 -10.69 -8.70
CA ASP A 54 4.01 -11.58 -8.62
C ASP A 54 5.30 -10.93 -9.11
N SER A 55 5.22 -10.11 -10.16
CA SER A 55 6.36 -9.38 -10.72
C SER A 55 6.96 -8.34 -9.77
N ASP A 56 6.20 -7.84 -8.80
CA ASP A 56 6.66 -6.84 -7.82
C ASP A 56 7.17 -7.46 -6.51
N LYS A 57 6.96 -8.76 -6.29
CA LYS A 57 7.34 -9.43 -5.03
C LYS A 57 8.83 -9.28 -4.72
N GLY A 58 9.69 -9.40 -5.73
CA GLY A 58 11.14 -9.20 -5.58
C GLY A 58 11.52 -7.81 -5.11
N HIS A 59 10.73 -6.79 -5.46
CA HIS A 59 10.99 -5.39 -5.12
C HIS A 59 10.41 -4.99 -3.76
N ILE A 60 9.37 -5.69 -3.28
CA ILE A 60 8.68 -5.31 -2.04
C ILE A 60 9.34 -5.86 -0.78
N LEU A 61 10.19 -6.89 -0.90
CA LEU A 61 10.76 -7.59 0.25
C LEU A 61 11.56 -6.68 1.17
N GLU A 62 12.55 -5.97 0.63
CA GLU A 62 13.43 -5.08 1.43
C GLU A 62 12.65 -3.90 2.04
N PRO A 63 11.78 -3.17 1.30
CA PRO A 63 10.92 -2.15 1.90
C PRO A 63 10.06 -2.66 3.08
N VAL A 64 9.51 -3.87 2.96
CA VAL A 64 8.68 -4.45 4.04
C VAL A 64 9.53 -4.79 5.25
N LYS A 65 10.72 -5.38 5.07
CA LYS A 65 11.65 -5.64 6.20
C LYS A 65 12.01 -4.36 6.93
N MET A 66 12.34 -3.29 6.20
CA MET A 66 12.68 -1.99 6.80
C MET A 66 11.51 -1.42 7.63
N LEU A 67 10.26 -1.63 7.21
CA LEU A 67 9.08 -1.19 7.97
C LEU A 67 8.85 -2.07 9.20
N VAL A 68 9.05 -3.38 9.11
CA VAL A 68 9.02 -4.29 10.27
C VAL A 68 10.06 -3.88 11.31
N GLU A 69 11.30 -3.59 10.90
CA GLU A 69 12.37 -3.12 11.79
C GLU A 69 12.02 -1.80 12.48
N ARG A 70 11.18 -0.97 11.85
CA ARG A 70 10.64 0.28 12.41
C ARG A 70 9.39 0.09 13.27
N GLY A 71 8.93 -1.15 13.47
CA GLY A 71 7.82 -1.49 14.37
C GLY A 71 6.45 -1.60 13.69
N PHE A 72 6.38 -1.66 12.36
CA PHE A 72 5.12 -1.96 11.68
C PHE A 72 4.75 -3.44 11.83
N ARG A 73 3.48 -3.72 12.11
CA ARG A 73 2.88 -5.04 11.91
C ARG A 73 2.51 -5.19 10.45
N VAL A 74 2.69 -6.38 9.86
CA VAL A 74 2.41 -6.59 8.43
C VAL A 74 1.30 -7.60 8.25
N VAL A 75 0.31 -7.24 7.43
CA VAL A 75 -0.75 -8.14 6.97
C VAL A 75 -0.72 -8.22 5.45
N ALA A 76 -0.94 -9.40 4.87
CA ALA A 76 -0.86 -9.59 3.43
C ALA A 76 -1.87 -10.61 2.89
N THR A 77 -2.24 -10.47 1.61
CA THR A 77 -3.07 -11.47 0.91
C THR A 77 -2.27 -12.74 0.66
N GLY A 78 -2.95 -13.89 0.54
CA GLY A 78 -2.31 -15.22 0.62
C GLY A 78 -1.03 -15.41 -0.22
N GLY A 79 -1.04 -14.98 -1.49
CA GLY A 79 0.14 -15.10 -2.36
C GLY A 79 1.32 -14.21 -1.95
N THR A 80 1.05 -13.01 -1.44
CA THR A 80 2.08 -12.08 -0.94
C THR A 80 2.57 -12.50 0.45
N GLN A 81 1.64 -12.94 1.30
CA GLN A 81 1.94 -13.43 2.65
C GLN A 81 2.91 -14.61 2.60
N LYS A 82 2.63 -15.62 1.76
CA LYS A 82 3.50 -16.79 1.61
C LYS A 82 4.91 -16.40 1.21
N TYR A 83 5.04 -15.54 0.20
CA TYR A 83 6.34 -15.06 -0.29
C TYR A 83 7.15 -14.33 0.79
N LEU A 84 6.51 -13.42 1.54
CA LEU A 84 7.16 -12.67 2.61
C LEU A 84 7.55 -13.59 3.79
N ALA A 85 6.67 -14.54 4.16
CA ALA A 85 6.93 -15.48 5.23
C ALA A 85 8.09 -16.44 4.90
N GLU A 86 8.17 -16.92 3.64
CA GLU A 86 9.30 -17.75 3.16
C GLU A 86 10.64 -16.99 3.21
N ALA A 87 10.61 -15.67 3.11
CA ALA A 87 11.77 -14.80 3.26
C ALA A 87 12.06 -14.38 4.71
N GLY A 88 11.35 -14.94 5.70
CA GLY A 88 11.55 -14.71 7.13
C GLY A 88 10.91 -13.44 7.68
N VAL A 89 10.02 -12.79 6.92
CA VAL A 89 9.30 -11.60 7.38
C VAL A 89 8.12 -12.02 8.27
N PRO A 90 7.95 -11.43 9.47
CA PRO A 90 6.74 -11.65 10.28
C PRO A 90 5.53 -10.98 9.59
N VAL A 91 4.64 -11.82 9.05
CA VAL A 91 3.48 -11.36 8.29
C VAL A 91 2.25 -12.24 8.56
N GLU A 92 1.12 -11.60 8.85
CA GLU A 92 -0.16 -12.27 9.04
C GLU A 92 -0.96 -12.32 7.74
N ARG A 93 -1.76 -13.36 7.54
CA ARG A 93 -2.64 -13.45 6.38
C ARG A 93 -3.93 -12.67 6.63
N VAL A 94 -4.34 -11.88 5.64
CA VAL A 94 -5.67 -11.26 5.58
C VAL A 94 -6.42 -11.76 4.34
N ASN A 95 -7.73 -11.93 4.48
CA ASN A 95 -8.60 -12.33 3.38
C ASN A 95 -8.87 -11.16 2.43
N LYS A 96 -8.98 -11.48 1.13
CA LYS A 96 -9.68 -10.64 0.16
C LYS A 96 -11.18 -10.65 0.44
N VAL A 97 -11.92 -9.70 -0.12
CA VAL A 97 -13.39 -9.64 0.01
C VAL A 97 -14.04 -10.96 -0.44
N ALA A 98 -13.54 -11.54 -1.55
CA ALA A 98 -14.02 -12.82 -2.07
C ALA A 98 -13.70 -14.05 -1.20
N GLU A 99 -12.75 -13.94 -0.26
CA GLU A 99 -12.32 -15.04 0.61
C GLU A 99 -13.09 -15.10 1.94
N GLY A 100 -14.02 -14.16 2.18
CA GLY A 100 -14.88 -14.13 3.36
C GLY A 100 -14.33 -13.30 4.53
N ARG A 101 -15.17 -13.11 5.56
CA ARG A 101 -14.82 -12.31 6.74
C ARG A 101 -13.90 -13.07 7.71
N ARG A 102 -12.96 -12.42 8.38
CA ARG A 102 -12.61 -10.98 8.35
C ARG A 102 -11.70 -10.65 7.16
N HIS A 103 -12.01 -9.61 6.38
CA HIS A 103 -11.24 -9.25 5.16
C HIS A 103 -10.65 -7.84 5.21
N ILE A 104 -9.77 -7.51 4.25
CA ILE A 104 -9.02 -6.25 4.23
C ILE A 104 -9.89 -4.98 4.31
N VAL A 105 -11.03 -4.94 3.62
CA VAL A 105 -11.92 -3.76 3.66
C VAL A 105 -12.45 -3.51 5.07
N ASP A 106 -12.77 -4.57 5.85
CA ASP A 106 -13.22 -4.42 7.23
C ASP A 106 -12.10 -3.76 8.06
N MET A 107 -10.85 -4.23 7.93
CA MET A 107 -9.70 -3.68 8.65
C MET A 107 -9.40 -2.22 8.27
N ILE A 108 -9.61 -1.84 7.01
CA ILE A 108 -9.45 -0.44 6.55
C ILE A 108 -10.54 0.44 7.18
N VAL A 109 -11.80 -0.01 7.15
CA VAL A 109 -12.95 0.71 7.72
C VAL A 109 -12.81 0.84 9.24
N ASP A 110 -12.29 -0.18 9.91
CA ASP A 110 -12.02 -0.20 11.35
C ASP A 110 -10.80 0.67 11.74
N GLY A 111 -10.07 1.25 10.76
CA GLY A 111 -8.90 2.10 11.00
C GLY A 111 -7.65 1.33 11.45
N GLU A 112 -7.60 0.02 11.22
CA GLU A 112 -6.48 -0.82 11.65
C GLU A 112 -5.26 -0.74 10.72
N ILE A 113 -5.48 -0.32 9.47
CA ILE A 113 -4.45 -0.20 8.44
C ILE A 113 -3.94 1.24 8.38
N ALA A 114 -2.65 1.42 8.64
CA ALA A 114 -1.98 2.70 8.58
C ALA A 114 -1.34 2.98 7.22
N LEU A 115 -0.84 1.93 6.55
CA LEU A 115 -0.16 2.03 5.26
C LEU A 115 -0.58 0.88 4.34
N ILE A 116 -0.69 1.15 3.04
CA ILE A 116 -1.10 0.17 2.02
C ILE A 116 -0.07 0.15 0.89
N PHE A 117 0.50 -1.03 0.62
CA PHE A 117 1.23 -1.34 -0.59
C PHE A 117 0.38 -2.26 -1.47
N ASN A 118 -0.29 -1.68 -2.46
CA ASN A 118 -1.11 -2.43 -3.39
C ASN A 118 -0.66 -2.20 -4.83
N THR A 119 -0.33 -3.30 -5.52
CA THR A 119 -0.10 -3.30 -6.97
C THR A 119 -0.96 -4.38 -7.62
N THR A 120 -1.52 -4.05 -8.78
CA THR A 120 -2.46 -4.90 -9.51
C THR A 120 -1.98 -5.10 -10.95
N GLU A 121 -2.37 -6.23 -11.55
CA GLU A 121 -2.07 -6.55 -12.95
C GLU A 121 -3.38 -6.88 -13.68
N GLY A 122 -3.71 -6.13 -14.73
CA GLY A 122 -4.85 -6.38 -15.61
C GLY A 122 -6.23 -5.94 -15.07
N TRP A 123 -7.17 -5.77 -15.99
CA TRP A 123 -8.55 -5.29 -15.74
C TRP A 123 -9.37 -6.16 -14.78
N GLN A 124 -9.04 -7.45 -14.67
CA GLN A 124 -9.79 -8.40 -13.85
C GLN A 124 -9.37 -8.35 -12.38
N SER A 125 -8.06 -8.20 -12.11
CA SER A 125 -7.53 -7.96 -10.76
C SER A 125 -7.98 -6.61 -10.19
N HIS A 126 -8.31 -5.64 -11.04
CA HIS A 126 -8.89 -4.36 -10.62
C HIS A 126 -10.30 -4.50 -10.04
N LYS A 127 -11.16 -5.35 -10.62
CA LYS A 127 -12.52 -5.57 -10.08
C LYS A 127 -12.51 -6.32 -8.76
N ASP A 128 -11.57 -7.25 -8.58
CA ASP A 128 -11.44 -8.05 -7.34
C ASP A 128 -10.74 -7.30 -6.19
N SER A 129 -10.17 -6.12 -6.49
CA SER A 129 -9.50 -5.26 -5.50
C SER A 129 -10.39 -4.10 -5.02
N GLN A 130 -11.63 -4.00 -5.53
CA GLN A 130 -12.66 -3.08 -5.04
C GLN A 130 -13.46 -3.68 -3.88
#